data_AF-A0A4R5XDT1-F1
#
_entry.id   AF-A0A4R5XDT1-F1
#
_cell.length_a   1.000
_cell.length_b   1.000
_cell.length_c   1.000
_cell.angle_alpha   90.00
_cell.angle_beta   90.00
_cell.angle_gamma   90.00
#
_symmetry.space_group_name_H-M   'P 1'
#
loop_
_entity.id
_entity.type
_entity.pdbx_description
1 polymer ?
#
loop_
_entity_poly.entity_id
_entity_poly.type
_entity_poly.pdbx_seq_one_letter_code
_entity_poly.pdbx_strand_id
1 'polypeptide(L)'
;MESQPLSPPPYRKDPRNQRIPLLRSTHPSYGPTLTQNVTVNLKTEISGDTSTISWKMVWVVFGLLIVQVVVFSVADLRTPEEREARRKEREKWNYRNSGMRWDEPRPLRCVKYGIREYTAHLLDIPTAYDRRKGCEYMPVTINGFTFESPTGCEDRGWWSGVFGHWHLSNQTTCMPYWDKSFEDVGCTGEGSGKHRLQARLWNLQHGDNWHHMCETTPAIIHGVGYPSPTNCHDKGIIYGMYGIWDIDDPNCLYLVDEVRKEYGLVNQTGQE
;
A
#
# COMPACT_ATOMS: atom_id res chain seq x y z
N MET A 1 -10.80 -40.08 -10.16
CA MET A 1 -11.93 -39.24 -9.69
C MET A 1 -11.60 -37.82 -10.06
N GLU A 2 -12.23 -37.33 -11.12
CA GLU A 2 -11.91 -36.06 -11.78
C GLU A 2 -12.87 -34.99 -11.26
N SER A 3 -12.34 -34.01 -10.51
CA SER A 3 -13.13 -32.94 -9.92
C SER A 3 -13.22 -31.77 -10.90
N GLN A 4 -14.43 -31.50 -11.42
CA GLN A 4 -14.71 -30.34 -12.26
C GLN A 4 -14.65 -29.03 -11.44
N PRO A 5 -14.15 -27.92 -12.02
CA PRO A 5 -14.13 -26.63 -11.36
C PRO A 5 -15.50 -25.93 -11.39
N LEU A 6 -15.90 -25.40 -10.24
CA LEU A 6 -17.12 -24.61 -10.04
C LEU A 6 -17.08 -23.29 -10.84
N SER A 7 -18.17 -23.00 -11.54
CA SER A 7 -18.39 -21.75 -12.27
C SER A 7 -18.67 -20.58 -11.32
N PRO A 8 -18.16 -19.36 -11.60
CA PRO A 8 -18.41 -18.19 -10.76
C PRO A 8 -19.82 -17.60 -10.97
N PRO A 9 -20.39 -16.92 -9.95
CA PRO A 9 -21.74 -16.35 -10.02
C PRO A 9 -21.83 -15.13 -10.95
N PRO A 10 -23.01 -14.84 -11.52
CA PRO A 10 -23.18 -13.73 -12.45
C PRO A 10 -23.12 -12.37 -11.75
N TYR A 11 -22.36 -11.45 -12.35
CA TYR A 11 -22.16 -10.08 -11.85
C TYR A 11 -23.45 -9.24 -11.98
N ARG A 12 -23.89 -8.65 -10.87
CA ARG A 12 -25.06 -7.76 -10.78
C ARG A 12 -24.69 -6.37 -11.33
N LYS A 13 -25.35 -5.91 -12.40
CA LYS A 13 -25.18 -4.56 -12.97
C LYS A 13 -25.84 -3.51 -12.04
N ASP A 14 -25.08 -2.50 -11.61
CA ASP A 14 -25.60 -1.32 -10.88
C ASP A 14 -26.30 -0.37 -11.87
N PRO A 15 -27.57 0.04 -11.62
CA PRO A 15 -28.33 0.91 -12.50
C PRO A 15 -28.00 2.41 -12.41
N ARG A 16 -26.99 2.85 -11.65
CA ARG A 16 -26.70 4.29 -11.46
C ARG A 16 -25.81 4.97 -12.51
N ASN A 17 -25.79 4.45 -13.75
CA ASN A 17 -25.13 5.12 -14.87
C ASN A 17 -26.17 5.64 -15.87
N GLN A 18 -26.88 6.70 -15.50
CA GLN A 18 -27.59 7.56 -16.45
C GLN A 18 -26.89 8.92 -16.51
N ARG A 19 -26.28 9.17 -17.68
CA ARG A 19 -25.63 10.43 -18.04
C ARG A 19 -26.66 11.55 -18.09
N ILE A 20 -26.36 12.69 -17.48
CA ILE A 20 -27.05 13.95 -17.77
C ILE A 20 -26.13 14.78 -18.69
N PRO A 21 -26.63 15.36 -19.81
CA PRO A 21 -25.84 16.20 -20.70
C PRO A 21 -25.49 17.55 -20.06
N LEU A 22 -24.28 18.02 -20.34
CA LEU A 22 -23.72 19.31 -19.92
C LEU A 22 -24.56 20.50 -20.43
N LEU A 23 -25.01 21.35 -19.51
CA LEU A 23 -25.51 22.68 -19.84
C LEU A 23 -24.39 23.73 -19.68
N ARG A 24 -24.25 24.49 -20.76
CA ARG A 24 -23.31 25.55 -21.08
C ARG A 24 -23.45 26.73 -20.10
N SER A 25 -22.39 27.05 -19.35
CA SER A 25 -22.33 28.24 -18.50
C SER A 25 -21.74 29.41 -19.29
N THR A 26 -22.57 30.41 -19.58
CA THR A 26 -22.16 31.74 -20.06
C THR A 26 -21.85 32.63 -18.86
N HIS A 27 -20.62 33.16 -18.80
CA HIS A 27 -20.21 34.21 -17.86
C HIS A 27 -20.95 35.54 -18.13
N PRO A 28 -21.30 36.32 -17.09
CA PRO A 28 -21.47 37.76 -17.23
C PRO A 28 -20.19 38.51 -16.88
N SER A 29 -19.87 39.45 -17.77
CA SER A 29 -18.79 40.42 -17.74
C SER A 29 -19.06 41.53 -16.71
N TYR A 30 -18.05 41.92 -15.94
CA TYR A 30 -18.09 43.12 -15.10
C TYR A 30 -17.68 44.36 -15.91
N GLY A 31 -18.57 45.35 -15.97
CA GLY A 31 -18.29 46.70 -16.46
C GLY A 31 -18.60 47.75 -15.37
N PRO A 32 -17.90 48.90 -15.36
CA PRO A 32 -17.92 49.85 -14.24
C PRO A 32 -19.11 50.81 -14.35
N THR A 33 -19.74 51.15 -13.22
CA THR A 33 -20.83 52.14 -13.20
C THR A 33 -20.35 53.44 -12.56
N LEU A 34 -20.54 54.53 -13.32
CA LEU A 34 -20.31 55.92 -12.96
C LEU A 34 -21.08 56.33 -11.69
N THR A 35 -20.41 57.12 -10.85
CA THR A 35 -21.02 57.93 -9.79
C THR A 35 -21.80 59.09 -10.39
N GLN A 36 -23.13 59.11 -10.20
CA GLN A 36 -23.96 60.29 -10.41
C GLN A 36 -24.55 60.73 -9.06
N ASN A 37 -24.14 61.92 -8.62
CA ASN A 37 -24.65 62.57 -7.43
C ASN A 37 -25.91 63.34 -7.81
N VAL A 38 -27.07 62.82 -7.44
CA VAL A 38 -28.35 63.55 -7.54
C VAL A 38 -28.81 63.88 -6.12
N THR A 39 -28.76 65.16 -5.78
CA THR A 39 -29.39 65.72 -4.58
C THR A 39 -30.88 65.89 -4.83
N VAL A 40 -31.71 65.00 -4.27
CA VAL A 40 -33.17 65.17 -4.21
C VAL A 40 -33.55 65.61 -2.80
N ASN A 41 -33.97 66.87 -2.68
CA ASN A 41 -34.70 67.36 -1.51
C ASN A 41 -36.06 66.66 -1.47
N LEU A 42 -36.25 65.71 -0.56
CA LEU A 42 -37.55 65.09 -0.32
C LEU A 42 -38.13 65.60 1.00
N LYS A 43 -39.20 66.37 0.87
CA LYS A 43 -40.09 66.82 1.94
C LYS A 43 -40.71 65.58 2.60
N THR A 44 -40.38 65.34 3.86
CA THR A 44 -40.94 64.27 4.68
C THR A 44 -42.36 64.62 5.12
N GLU A 45 -43.37 64.11 4.40
CA GLU A 45 -44.70 63.88 4.97
C GLU A 45 -44.73 62.47 5.57
N ILE A 46 -44.68 62.41 6.90
CA ILE A 46 -44.86 61.18 7.67
C ILE A 46 -46.36 60.88 7.68
N SER A 47 -46.84 60.13 6.69
CA SER A 47 -48.13 59.44 6.77
C SER A 47 -47.92 58.18 7.61
N GLY A 48 -48.28 58.27 8.89
CA GLY A 48 -48.28 57.13 9.79
C GLY A 48 -49.37 56.14 9.42
N ASP A 49 -48.98 55.06 8.76
CA ASP A 49 -49.75 53.82 8.76
C ASP A 49 -48.91 52.76 9.47
N THR A 50 -49.16 52.61 10.76
CA THR A 50 -48.59 51.54 11.58
C THR A 50 -49.27 50.24 11.17
N SER A 51 -48.70 49.61 10.13
CA SER A 51 -49.03 48.25 9.74
C SER A 51 -48.92 47.36 10.97
N THR A 52 -50.08 46.95 11.50
CA THR A 52 -50.21 45.93 12.53
C THR A 52 -49.76 44.61 11.92
N ILE A 53 -48.44 44.39 11.86
CA ILE A 53 -47.86 43.09 11.58
C ILE A 53 -48.37 42.19 12.70
N SER A 54 -49.36 41.36 12.37
CA SER A 54 -49.95 40.40 13.29
C SER A 54 -48.82 39.64 13.96
N TRP A 55 -48.73 39.73 15.28
CA TRP A 55 -47.71 39.08 16.11
C TRP A 55 -47.56 37.58 15.76
N LYS A 56 -48.64 36.95 15.27
CA LYS A 56 -48.64 35.58 14.74
C LYS A 56 -47.69 35.38 13.55
N MET A 57 -47.62 36.35 12.62
CA MET A 57 -46.70 36.30 11.48
C MET A 57 -45.24 36.42 11.92
N VAL A 58 -44.97 37.19 12.97
CA VAL A 58 -43.62 37.30 13.55
C VAL A 58 -43.16 35.94 14.07
N TRP A 59 -44.02 35.18 14.77
CA TRP A 59 -43.69 33.82 15.22
C TRP A 59 -43.54 32.80 14.09
N VAL A 60 -44.32 32.92 13.02
CA VAL A 60 -44.20 32.04 11.85
C VAL A 60 -42.86 32.26 11.15
N VAL A 61 -42.47 33.52 10.92
CA VAL A 61 -41.18 33.86 10.29
C VAL A 61 -40.03 33.46 11.20
N PHE A 62 -40.13 33.71 12.51
CA PHE A 62 -39.11 33.31 13.47
C PHE A 62 -38.95 31.78 13.55
N GLY A 63 -40.07 31.05 13.55
CA GLY A 63 -40.08 29.58 13.50
C GLY A 63 -39.43 29.04 12.23
N LEU A 64 -39.73 29.62 11.06
CA LEU A 64 -39.10 29.25 9.79
C LEU A 64 -37.59 29.57 9.79
N LEU A 65 -37.17 30.70 10.35
CA LEU A 65 -35.75 31.03 10.49
C LEU A 65 -35.03 30.06 11.42
N ILE A 66 -35.63 29.68 12.56
CA ILE A 66 -35.07 28.65 13.45
C ILE A 66 -34.91 27.32 12.71
N VAL A 67 -35.95 26.88 11.99
CA VAL A 67 -35.89 25.64 11.21
C VAL A 67 -34.81 25.73 10.14
N GLN A 68 -34.67 26.86 9.43
CA GLN A 68 -33.59 27.03 8.46
C GLN A 68 -32.22 27.00 9.11
N VAL A 69 -32.00 27.71 10.22
CA VAL A 69 -30.73 27.69 10.95
C VAL A 69 -30.39 26.27 11.42
N VAL A 70 -31.35 25.55 11.99
CA VAL A 70 -31.17 24.16 12.44
C VAL A 70 -30.87 23.25 11.25
N VAL A 71 -31.59 23.36 10.13
CA VAL A 71 -31.33 22.55 8.92
C VAL A 71 -29.94 22.86 8.33
N PHE A 72 -29.53 24.13 8.27
CA PHE A 72 -28.19 24.53 7.80
C PHE A 72 -27.09 24.04 8.75
N SER A 73 -27.30 24.10 10.08
CA SER A 73 -26.34 23.56 11.06
C SER A 73 -26.25 22.04 11.01
N VAL A 74 -27.36 21.32 10.81
CA VAL A 74 -27.40 19.85 10.71
C VAL A 74 -26.80 19.37 9.38
N ALA A 75 -26.92 20.13 8.30
CA ALA A 75 -26.37 19.79 6.98
C ALA A 75 -24.83 19.82 6.90
N ASP A 76 -24.14 20.47 7.84
CA ASP A 76 -22.67 20.54 7.91
C ASP A 76 -22.10 19.96 9.21
N LEU A 77 -22.78 18.98 9.81
CA LEU A 77 -22.23 18.14 10.91
C LEU A 77 -21.18 17.13 10.42
N ARG A 78 -20.58 17.37 9.26
CA ARG A 78 -19.56 16.48 8.71
C ARG A 78 -18.30 16.62 9.54
N THR A 79 -17.73 15.50 9.98
CA THR A 79 -16.52 15.55 10.81
C THR A 79 -15.37 16.17 10.00
N PRO A 80 -14.38 16.82 10.66
CA PRO A 80 -13.19 17.32 9.97
C PRO A 80 -12.51 16.26 9.10
N GLU A 81 -12.48 15.02 9.57
CA GLU A 81 -11.94 13.86 8.85
C GLU A 81 -12.69 13.57 7.54
N GLU A 82 -14.02 13.57 7.55
CA GLU A 82 -14.82 13.37 6.35
C GLU A 82 -14.64 14.51 5.33
N ARG A 83 -14.42 15.75 5.80
CA ARG A 83 -14.10 16.90 4.92
C ARG A 83 -12.73 16.71 4.26
N GLU A 84 -11.74 16.25 5.01
CA GLU A 84 -10.40 15.95 4.49
C GLU A 84 -10.40 14.77 3.52
N ALA A 85 -11.12 13.68 3.83
CA ALA A 85 -11.26 12.53 2.96
C ALA A 85 -11.88 12.93 1.62
N ARG A 86 -12.96 13.71 1.63
CA ARG A 86 -13.59 14.25 0.41
C ARG A 86 -12.64 15.16 -0.39
N ARG A 87 -11.84 15.99 0.30
CA ARG A 87 -10.83 16.83 -0.36
C ARG A 87 -9.78 15.97 -1.06
N LYS A 88 -9.25 14.95 -0.37
CA LYS A 88 -8.27 14.00 -0.91
C LYS A 88 -8.85 13.20 -2.08
N GLU A 89 -10.09 12.73 -1.98
CA GLU A 89 -10.76 12.02 -3.08
C GLU A 89 -10.93 12.90 -4.33
N ARG A 90 -11.35 14.16 -4.14
CA ARG A 90 -11.46 15.12 -5.24
C ARG A 90 -10.09 15.42 -5.88
N GLU A 91 -9.06 15.59 -5.06
CA GLU A 91 -7.69 15.75 -5.54
C GLU A 91 -7.26 14.52 -6.34
N LYS A 92 -7.38 13.31 -5.78
CA LYS A 92 -7.08 12.03 -6.46
C LYS A 92 -7.84 11.90 -7.79
N TRP A 93 -9.12 12.29 -7.81
CA TRP A 93 -9.93 12.29 -9.02
C TRP A 93 -9.39 13.27 -10.08
N ASN A 94 -8.98 14.49 -9.70
CA ASN A 94 -8.36 15.44 -10.63
C ASN A 94 -7.07 14.86 -11.24
N TYR A 95 -6.21 14.24 -10.42
CA TYR A 95 -4.99 13.58 -10.91
C TYR A 95 -5.30 12.45 -11.89
N ARG A 96 -6.26 11.58 -11.57
CA ARG A 96 -6.67 10.46 -12.44
C ARG A 96 -7.27 10.88 -13.77
N ASN A 97 -7.85 12.08 -13.84
CA ASN A 97 -8.45 12.63 -15.07
C ASN A 97 -7.56 13.69 -15.75
N SER A 98 -6.30 13.83 -15.33
CA SER A 98 -5.36 14.83 -15.87
C SER A 98 -4.76 14.46 -17.23
N GLY A 99 -4.96 13.21 -17.68
CA GLY A 99 -4.34 12.67 -18.90
C GLY A 99 -2.99 11.98 -18.67
N MET A 100 -2.45 12.01 -17.44
CA MET A 100 -1.28 11.21 -17.04
C MET A 100 -1.55 9.73 -17.29
N ARG A 101 -0.50 8.99 -17.61
CA ARG A 101 -0.58 7.53 -17.78
C ARG A 101 0.77 6.88 -17.47
N TRP A 102 0.70 5.64 -17.02
CA TRP A 102 1.88 4.79 -16.95
C TRP A 102 2.29 4.34 -18.35
N ASP A 103 3.59 4.25 -18.59
CA ASP A 103 4.11 3.44 -19.69
C ASP A 103 3.88 1.94 -19.42
N GLU A 104 4.41 1.08 -20.30
CA GLU A 104 4.28 -0.37 -20.13
C GLU A 104 5.03 -0.84 -18.87
N PRO A 105 4.34 -1.40 -17.85
CA PRO A 105 4.98 -1.84 -16.63
C PRO A 105 5.96 -2.99 -16.91
N ARG A 106 7.22 -2.80 -16.52
CA ARG A 106 8.30 -3.75 -16.79
C ARG A 106 8.67 -4.53 -15.54
N PRO A 107 8.90 -5.85 -15.65
CA PRO A 107 9.50 -6.63 -14.58
C PRO A 107 10.93 -6.14 -14.32
N LEU A 108 11.27 -5.88 -13.06
CA LEU A 108 12.61 -5.47 -12.65
C LEU A 108 13.36 -6.67 -12.05
N ARG A 109 13.29 -6.86 -10.73
CA ARG A 109 14.04 -7.89 -9.99
C ARG A 109 13.15 -8.65 -9.01
N CYS A 110 13.61 -9.82 -8.57
CA CYS A 110 13.01 -10.51 -7.44
C CYS A 110 13.49 -9.88 -6.13
N VAL A 111 12.53 -9.50 -5.29
CA VAL A 111 12.79 -8.80 -4.02
C VAL A 111 12.77 -9.75 -2.82
N LYS A 112 11.92 -10.78 -2.87
CA LYS A 112 11.84 -11.88 -1.89
C LYS A 112 11.09 -13.07 -2.50
N TYR A 113 11.04 -14.20 -1.80
CA TYR A 113 10.42 -15.43 -2.28
C TYR A 113 8.99 -15.19 -2.80
N GLY A 114 8.79 -15.56 -4.06
CA GLY A 114 7.52 -15.42 -4.79
C GLY A 114 7.13 -13.98 -5.15
N ILE A 115 7.96 -12.97 -4.87
CA ILE A 115 7.64 -11.56 -5.12
C ILE A 115 8.60 -10.91 -6.12
N ARG A 116 8.03 -10.35 -7.18
CA ARG A 116 8.74 -9.57 -8.19
C ARG A 116 8.38 -8.10 -8.12
N GLU A 117 9.40 -7.26 -8.24
CA GLU A 117 9.26 -5.82 -8.42
C GLU A 117 8.97 -5.49 -9.89
N TYR A 118 7.97 -4.65 -10.11
CA TYR A 118 7.63 -4.05 -11.39
C TYR A 118 7.82 -2.55 -11.31
N THR A 119 8.23 -1.93 -12.42
CA THR A 119 8.40 -0.49 -12.50
C THR A 119 7.80 0.07 -13.79
N ALA A 120 7.33 1.31 -13.73
CA ALA A 120 6.74 2.03 -14.87
C ALA A 120 7.02 3.53 -14.73
N HIS A 121 7.31 4.20 -15.83
CA HIS A 121 7.49 5.63 -15.94
C HIS A 121 6.13 6.33 -16.09
N LEU A 122 5.92 7.40 -15.31
CA LEU A 122 4.72 8.23 -15.43
C LEU A 122 4.89 9.25 -16.56
N LEU A 123 4.08 9.11 -17.61
CA LEU A 123 4.08 9.96 -18.79
C LEU A 123 3.06 11.11 -18.66
N ASP A 124 3.25 12.12 -19.51
CA ASP A 124 2.28 13.17 -19.78
C ASP A 124 1.88 13.99 -18.52
N ILE A 125 2.83 14.21 -17.60
CA ILE A 125 2.62 14.97 -16.37
C ILE A 125 2.46 16.47 -16.70
N PRO A 126 1.29 17.08 -16.49
CA PRO A 126 1.11 18.50 -16.77
C PRO A 126 1.88 19.36 -15.76
N THR A 127 2.45 20.47 -16.20
CA THR A 127 3.34 21.34 -15.41
C THR A 127 2.71 21.87 -14.11
N ALA A 128 1.39 22.00 -14.06
CA ALA A 128 0.66 22.49 -12.89
C ALA A 128 0.49 21.43 -11.77
N TYR A 129 0.80 20.16 -12.05
CA TYR A 129 0.60 19.06 -11.11
C TYR A 129 1.92 18.68 -10.42
N ASP A 130 1.81 18.35 -9.13
CA ASP A 130 2.92 17.75 -8.39
C ASP A 130 3.22 16.34 -8.92
N ARG A 131 4.48 16.11 -9.34
CA ARG A 131 4.88 14.86 -9.99
C ARG A 131 4.80 13.65 -9.05
N ARG A 132 5.11 13.84 -7.77
CA ARG A 132 5.09 12.78 -6.76
C ARG A 132 3.66 12.35 -6.45
N LYS A 133 2.75 13.30 -6.26
CA LYS A 133 1.31 13.01 -6.13
C LYS A 133 0.74 12.35 -7.37
N GLY A 134 1.22 12.72 -8.56
CA GLY A 134 0.91 12.01 -9.80
C GLY A 134 1.23 10.52 -9.69
N CYS A 135 2.44 10.18 -9.27
CA CYS A 135 2.84 8.79 -9.05
C CYS A 135 1.98 8.09 -7.98
N GLU A 136 1.71 8.72 -6.84
CA GLU A 136 0.96 8.11 -5.73
C GLU A 136 -0.53 7.87 -6.05
N TYR A 137 -1.15 8.70 -6.88
CA TYR A 137 -2.60 8.67 -7.15
C TYR A 137 -3.03 7.92 -8.40
N MET A 138 -2.09 7.70 -9.32
CA MET A 138 -2.35 7.08 -10.61
C MET A 138 -2.42 5.55 -10.50
N PRO A 139 -3.56 4.92 -10.81
CA PRO A 139 -3.68 3.47 -10.78
C PRO A 139 -2.97 2.84 -11.98
N VAL A 140 -2.52 1.59 -11.85
CA VAL A 140 -1.91 0.81 -12.93
C VAL A 140 -2.58 -0.56 -13.01
N THR A 141 -2.55 -1.19 -14.18
CA THR A 141 -2.93 -2.60 -14.34
C THR A 141 -1.71 -3.42 -14.74
N ILE A 142 -1.35 -4.43 -13.94
CA ILE A 142 -0.21 -5.32 -14.17
C ILE A 142 -0.73 -6.75 -14.12
N ASN A 143 -0.50 -7.53 -15.16
CA ASN A 143 -0.97 -8.93 -15.29
C ASN A 143 -2.48 -9.10 -15.00
N GLY A 144 -3.30 -8.11 -15.38
CA GLY A 144 -4.76 -8.13 -15.17
C GLY A 144 -5.23 -7.68 -13.78
N PHE A 145 -4.31 -7.35 -12.85
CA PHE A 145 -4.63 -6.81 -11.53
C PHE A 145 -4.48 -5.29 -11.52
N THR A 146 -5.49 -4.59 -11.01
CA THR A 146 -5.44 -3.12 -10.85
C THR A 146 -4.91 -2.77 -9.46
N PHE A 147 -3.86 -1.94 -9.43
CA PHE A 147 -3.28 -1.38 -8.22
C PHE A 147 -3.68 0.08 -8.10
N GLU A 148 -4.28 0.45 -6.97
CA GLU A 148 -4.79 1.81 -6.73
C GLU A 148 -3.68 2.85 -6.53
N SER A 149 -2.49 2.38 -6.14
CA SER A 149 -1.28 3.17 -5.91
C SER A 149 -0.03 2.26 -5.98
N PRO A 150 1.15 2.81 -6.32
CA PRO A 150 2.42 2.09 -6.20
C PRO A 150 2.81 1.83 -4.74
N THR A 151 3.69 0.85 -4.55
CA THR A 151 4.38 0.58 -3.28
C THR A 151 5.39 1.69 -2.96
N GLY A 152 5.99 2.29 -4.00
CA GLY A 152 6.91 3.41 -3.85
C GLY A 152 7.01 4.25 -5.12
N CYS A 153 7.43 5.50 -4.95
CA CYS A 153 7.64 6.47 -6.03
C CYS A 153 9.08 6.95 -6.02
N GLU A 154 9.72 6.96 -7.19
CA GLU A 154 11.09 7.40 -7.39
C GLU A 154 11.12 8.56 -8.39
N ASP A 155 11.39 9.78 -7.93
CA ASP A 155 11.61 10.94 -8.80
C ASP A 155 13.09 10.99 -9.20
N ARG A 156 13.37 10.71 -10.47
CA ARG A 156 14.73 10.71 -11.03
C ARG A 156 15.12 12.07 -11.62
N GLY A 157 14.37 13.12 -11.30
CA GLY A 157 14.64 14.49 -11.73
C GLY A 157 13.94 14.86 -13.03
N TRP A 158 14.19 16.10 -13.47
CA TRP A 158 13.45 16.73 -14.57
C TRP A 158 13.51 15.96 -15.90
N TRP A 159 14.68 15.41 -16.24
CA TRP A 159 14.90 14.73 -17.52
C TRP A 159 14.48 13.27 -17.53
N SER A 160 14.45 12.64 -16.36
CA SER A 160 14.20 11.21 -16.22
C SER A 160 12.76 10.91 -15.78
N GLY A 161 12.06 11.89 -15.20
CA GLY A 161 10.68 11.76 -14.76
C GLY A 161 10.52 10.94 -13.47
N VAL A 162 9.30 10.46 -13.24
CA VAL A 162 8.92 9.76 -12.01
C VAL A 162 8.52 8.32 -12.31
N PHE A 163 9.08 7.39 -11.55
CA PHE A 163 8.81 5.97 -11.66
C PHE A 163 7.98 5.48 -10.48
N GLY A 164 6.95 4.67 -10.78
CA GLY A 164 6.24 3.89 -9.78
C GLY A 164 6.87 2.51 -9.65
N HIS A 165 6.78 1.95 -8.44
CA HIS A 165 7.26 0.60 -8.12
C HIS A 165 6.14 -0.23 -7.48
N TRP A 166 5.97 -1.47 -7.92
CA TRP A 166 4.94 -2.39 -7.42
C TRP A 166 5.52 -3.76 -7.10
N HIS A 167 5.01 -4.38 -6.04
CA HIS A 167 5.36 -5.76 -5.68
C HIS A 167 4.22 -6.71 -6.06
N LEU A 168 4.47 -7.61 -7.00
CA LEU A 168 3.54 -8.68 -7.36
C LEU A 168 3.97 -9.99 -6.71
N SER A 169 3.06 -10.63 -5.98
CA SER A 169 3.27 -11.96 -5.41
C SER A 169 2.98 -13.08 -6.42
N ASN A 170 3.24 -14.33 -5.99
CA ASN A 170 3.04 -15.56 -6.74
C ASN A 170 3.78 -15.59 -8.09
N GLN A 171 4.95 -14.98 -8.14
CA GLN A 171 5.81 -14.97 -9.34
C GLN A 171 6.74 -16.18 -9.30
N THR A 172 6.46 -17.17 -10.15
CA THR A 172 7.25 -18.42 -10.22
C THR A 172 8.71 -18.19 -10.58
N THR A 173 9.00 -17.14 -11.35
CA THR A 173 10.38 -16.72 -11.66
C THR A 173 11.15 -16.22 -10.44
N CYS A 174 10.45 -15.85 -9.36
CA CYS A 174 11.01 -15.42 -8.08
C CYS A 174 10.87 -16.48 -6.99
N MET A 175 10.75 -17.76 -7.36
CA MET A 175 10.75 -18.89 -6.44
C MET A 175 12.08 -19.65 -6.58
N PRO A 176 13.13 -19.21 -5.89
CA PRO A 176 14.36 -19.99 -5.80
C PRO A 176 14.09 -21.26 -4.99
N TYR A 177 15.02 -22.20 -5.06
CA TYR A 177 14.92 -23.47 -4.34
C TYR A 177 16.27 -23.88 -3.78
N TRP A 178 16.23 -24.58 -2.66
CA TRP A 178 17.42 -25.14 -2.03
C TRP A 178 17.92 -26.36 -2.80
N ASP A 179 19.23 -26.58 -2.77
CA ASP A 179 19.81 -27.82 -3.26
C ASP A 179 19.13 -29.03 -2.60
N LYS A 180 18.97 -30.11 -3.36
CA LYS A 180 18.31 -31.33 -2.87
C LYS A 180 19.15 -32.01 -1.80
N SER A 181 20.47 -31.89 -1.89
CA SER A 181 21.41 -32.46 -0.95
C SER A 181 21.84 -31.40 0.05
N PHE A 182 21.21 -31.41 1.23
CA PHE A 182 21.68 -30.61 2.36
C PHE A 182 23.01 -31.18 2.83
N GLU A 183 24.02 -30.32 2.89
CA GLU A 183 25.33 -30.64 3.45
C GLU A 183 25.21 -30.67 4.97
N ASP A 184 25.58 -31.81 5.54
CA ASP A 184 25.70 -32.01 6.98
C ASP A 184 27.03 -31.42 7.44
N VAL A 185 26.94 -30.40 8.31
CA VAL A 185 28.11 -29.74 8.92
C VAL A 185 28.43 -30.34 10.29
N GLY A 186 27.51 -31.07 10.90
CA GLY A 186 27.61 -31.60 12.25
C GLY A 186 27.10 -30.66 13.34
N CYS A 187 27.43 -30.98 14.58
CA CYS A 187 26.96 -30.23 15.75
C CYS A 187 27.60 -28.82 15.82
N THR A 188 26.79 -27.81 16.12
CA THR A 188 27.25 -26.41 16.21
C THR A 188 28.18 -26.12 17.39
N GLY A 189 28.18 -27.02 18.38
CA GLY A 189 29.03 -27.00 19.57
C GLY A 189 28.67 -28.14 20.51
N GLU A 190 29.61 -28.54 21.37
CA GLU A 190 29.39 -29.59 22.35
C GLU A 190 28.24 -29.23 23.31
N GLY A 191 27.24 -30.11 23.42
CA GLY A 191 26.11 -29.91 24.34
C GLY A 191 25.10 -28.87 23.87
N SER A 192 25.25 -28.32 22.66
CA SER A 192 24.31 -27.35 22.10
C SER A 192 22.93 -27.95 21.84
N GLY A 193 22.86 -29.28 21.60
CA GLY A 193 21.67 -29.94 21.09
C GLY A 193 21.26 -29.45 19.69
N LYS A 194 22.17 -28.78 18.97
CA LYS A 194 21.91 -28.17 17.66
C LYS A 194 22.83 -28.76 16.60
N HIS A 195 22.22 -29.33 15.56
CA HIS A 195 22.89 -29.86 14.37
C HIS A 195 22.76 -28.85 13.22
N ARG A 196 23.87 -28.51 12.59
CA ARG A 196 23.91 -27.57 11.47
C ARG A 196 23.84 -28.29 10.13
N LEU A 197 22.89 -27.84 9.31
CA LEU A 197 22.78 -28.20 7.90
C LEU A 197 22.93 -26.95 7.05
N GLN A 198 23.46 -27.09 5.84
CA GLN A 198 23.51 -25.99 4.88
C GLN A 198 23.15 -26.45 3.46
N ALA A 199 22.57 -25.57 2.67
CA ALA A 199 22.24 -25.86 1.28
C ALA A 199 22.40 -24.61 0.40
N ARG A 200 22.87 -24.82 -0.83
CA ARG A 200 22.98 -23.76 -1.83
C ARG A 200 21.59 -23.34 -2.30
N LEU A 201 21.40 -22.03 -2.47
CA LEU A 201 20.20 -21.46 -3.09
C LEU A 201 20.38 -21.38 -4.61
N TRP A 202 19.44 -21.96 -5.34
CA TRP A 202 19.43 -21.99 -6.80
C TRP A 202 18.32 -21.10 -7.38
N ASN A 203 18.41 -20.83 -8.68
CA ASN A 203 17.46 -19.99 -9.43
C ASN A 203 17.43 -18.51 -8.98
N LEU A 204 18.58 -17.98 -8.56
CA LEU A 204 18.79 -16.54 -8.36
C LEU A 204 19.09 -15.88 -9.71
N GLN A 205 18.43 -14.76 -10.00
CA GLN A 205 18.67 -13.98 -11.21
C GLN A 205 19.69 -12.87 -10.95
N HIS A 206 20.28 -12.37 -12.03
CA HIS A 206 21.15 -11.20 -11.97
C HIS A 206 20.36 -9.97 -11.50
N GLY A 207 20.88 -9.26 -10.49
CA GLY A 207 20.24 -8.06 -9.92
C GLY A 207 19.15 -8.33 -8.87
N ASP A 208 18.85 -9.60 -8.58
CA ASP A 208 17.98 -9.98 -7.47
C ASP A 208 18.59 -9.60 -6.11
N ASN A 209 17.72 -9.42 -5.12
CA ASN A 209 18.17 -9.22 -3.75
C ASN A 209 18.50 -10.58 -3.10
N TRP A 210 19.66 -11.16 -3.46
CA TRP A 210 20.03 -12.53 -3.08
C TRP A 210 19.94 -12.81 -1.57
N HIS A 211 20.24 -11.81 -0.74
CA HIS A 211 20.15 -11.93 0.71
C HIS A 211 18.69 -12.10 1.17
N HIS A 212 17.80 -11.18 0.78
CA HIS A 212 16.38 -11.30 1.11
C HIS A 212 15.72 -12.53 0.49
N MET A 213 16.18 -12.96 -0.69
CA MET A 213 15.73 -14.20 -1.30
C MET A 213 16.09 -15.39 -0.40
N CYS A 214 17.31 -15.47 0.11
CA CYS A 214 17.72 -16.50 1.05
C CYS A 214 16.90 -16.49 2.35
N GLU A 215 16.70 -15.32 2.96
CA GLU A 215 15.97 -15.19 4.22
C GLU A 215 14.48 -15.58 4.12
N THR A 216 13.90 -15.52 2.92
CA THR A 216 12.46 -15.74 2.72
C THR A 216 12.13 -17.02 1.97
N THR A 217 13.13 -17.78 1.54
CA THR A 217 12.91 -19.04 0.82
C THR A 217 12.66 -20.16 1.81
N PRO A 218 11.47 -20.79 1.80
CA PRO A 218 11.16 -21.87 2.72
C PRO A 218 11.94 -23.14 2.36
N ALA A 219 12.21 -23.98 3.36
CA ALA A 219 12.81 -25.30 3.21
C ALA A 219 11.94 -26.37 3.86
N ILE A 220 12.03 -27.60 3.37
CA ILE A 220 11.48 -28.77 4.05
C ILE A 220 12.66 -29.68 4.37
N ILE A 221 12.94 -29.85 5.67
CA ILE A 221 14.09 -30.63 6.16
C ILE A 221 13.52 -31.73 7.08
N HIS A 222 13.82 -32.99 6.76
CA HIS A 222 13.27 -34.16 7.48
C HIS A 222 11.73 -34.13 7.64
N GLY A 223 11.01 -33.59 6.66
CA GLY A 223 9.54 -33.47 6.69
C GLY A 223 9.01 -32.28 7.50
N VAL A 224 9.89 -31.48 8.11
CA VAL A 224 9.53 -30.27 8.85
C VAL A 224 9.71 -29.05 7.95
N GLY A 225 8.68 -28.21 7.87
CA GLY A 225 8.71 -26.96 7.12
C GLY A 225 9.38 -25.84 7.91
N TYR A 226 10.41 -25.23 7.34
CA TYR A 226 11.09 -24.05 7.85
C TYR A 226 10.75 -22.85 6.97
N PRO A 227 10.18 -21.76 7.51
CA PRO A 227 9.83 -20.59 6.71
C PRO A 227 11.05 -19.82 6.21
N SER A 228 12.19 -19.95 6.91
CA SER A 228 13.45 -19.30 6.60
C SER A 228 14.63 -20.13 7.13
N PRO A 229 15.86 -19.95 6.60
CA PRO A 229 17.06 -20.41 7.27
C PRO A 229 17.31 -19.67 8.58
N THR A 230 18.16 -20.24 9.44
CA THR A 230 18.70 -19.56 10.63
C THR A 230 19.64 -18.43 10.24
N ASN A 231 20.45 -18.64 9.19
CA ASN A 231 21.37 -17.64 8.66
C ASN A 231 21.60 -17.84 7.15
N CYS A 232 21.99 -16.77 6.48
CA CYS A 232 22.33 -16.73 5.07
C CYS A 232 23.80 -16.38 4.89
N HIS A 233 24.50 -17.14 4.05
CA HIS A 233 25.93 -16.95 3.83
C HIS A 233 26.27 -16.93 2.35
N ASP A 234 26.83 -15.81 1.88
CA ASP A 234 27.35 -15.68 0.53
C ASP A 234 28.77 -16.26 0.45
N LYS A 235 28.93 -17.39 -0.25
CA LYS A 235 30.22 -18.05 -0.48
C LYS A 235 30.94 -17.53 -1.74
N GLY A 236 30.55 -16.37 -2.25
CA GLY A 236 31.15 -15.70 -3.39
C GLY A 236 30.62 -16.19 -4.74
N ILE A 237 31.18 -15.64 -5.82
CA ILE A 237 30.61 -15.73 -7.19
C ILE A 237 30.43 -17.18 -7.70
N ILE A 238 31.33 -18.09 -7.33
CA ILE A 238 31.33 -19.48 -7.82
C ILE A 238 30.28 -20.33 -7.09
N TYR A 239 30.21 -20.18 -5.76
CA TYR A 239 29.39 -21.02 -4.89
C TYR A 239 28.02 -20.40 -4.59
N GLY A 240 27.90 -19.07 -4.66
CA GLY A 240 26.65 -18.34 -4.47
C GLY A 240 26.17 -18.32 -3.01
N MET A 241 24.86 -18.09 -2.86
CA MET A 241 24.21 -17.94 -1.56
C MET A 241 23.84 -19.29 -0.96
N TYR A 242 24.08 -19.45 0.34
CA TYR A 242 23.72 -20.63 1.13
C TYR A 242 22.77 -20.25 2.26
N GLY A 243 21.80 -21.11 2.52
CA GLY A 243 21.04 -21.11 3.76
C GLY A 243 21.69 -22.05 4.76
N ILE A 244 21.63 -21.68 6.04
CA ILE A 244 22.14 -22.45 7.17
C ILE A 244 20.98 -22.66 8.14
N TRP A 245 20.78 -23.90 8.60
CA TRP A 245 19.78 -24.26 9.58
C TRP A 245 20.44 -24.93 10.78
N ASP A 246 20.19 -24.39 11.97
CA ASP A 246 20.56 -25.02 13.24
C ASP A 246 19.32 -25.71 13.82
N ILE A 247 19.17 -27.01 13.52
CA ILE A 247 18.03 -27.82 13.91
C ILE A 247 18.29 -28.54 15.23
N ASP A 248 17.23 -28.82 15.99
CA ASP A 248 17.34 -29.60 17.22
C ASP A 248 17.72 -31.05 16.92
N ASP A 249 18.80 -31.52 17.53
CA ASP A 249 19.27 -32.90 17.44
C ASP A 249 19.80 -33.36 18.81
N PRO A 250 19.12 -34.31 19.47
CA PRO A 250 19.57 -34.88 20.74
C PRO A 250 20.97 -35.52 20.66
N ASN A 251 21.40 -36.01 19.49
CA ASN A 251 22.75 -36.57 19.34
C ASN A 251 23.84 -35.53 19.62
N CYS A 252 23.54 -34.24 19.38
CA CYS A 252 24.44 -33.13 19.70
C CYS A 252 24.43 -32.73 21.18
N LEU A 253 23.65 -33.39 22.04
CA LEU A 253 23.75 -33.27 23.50
C LEU A 253 24.81 -34.25 24.07
N TYR A 254 24.89 -35.46 23.52
CA TYR A 254 25.63 -36.57 24.12
C TYR A 254 27.16 -36.50 23.94
N LEU A 255 27.67 -35.64 23.05
CA LEU A 255 29.12 -35.40 22.95
C LEU A 255 29.73 -34.86 24.26
N VAL A 256 28.92 -34.29 25.16
CA VAL A 256 29.37 -33.88 26.50
C VAL A 256 29.35 -35.04 27.50
N ASP A 257 28.43 -36.00 27.35
CA ASP A 257 28.24 -37.05 28.35
C ASP A 257 29.28 -38.17 28.24
N GLU A 258 29.76 -38.47 27.04
CA GLU A 258 30.82 -39.46 26.83
C GLU A 258 32.19 -38.91 27.27
N VAL A 259 32.51 -37.67 26.90
CA VAL A 259 33.70 -36.95 27.36
C VAL A 259 33.66 -36.71 28.88
N ARG A 260 32.52 -36.30 29.47
CA ARG A 260 32.40 -36.13 30.93
C ARG A 260 32.57 -37.45 31.69
N LYS A 261 32.09 -38.58 31.12
CA LYS A 261 32.32 -39.92 31.68
C LYS A 261 33.78 -40.35 31.55
N GLU A 262 34.46 -40.01 30.46
CA GLU A 262 35.86 -40.36 30.21
C GLU A 262 36.84 -39.54 31.05
N TYR A 263 36.55 -38.26 31.32
CA TYR A 263 37.37 -37.36 32.15
C TYR A 263 36.96 -37.30 33.64
N GLY A 264 36.02 -38.14 34.09
CA GLY A 264 35.73 -38.32 35.52
C GLY A 264 35.22 -37.08 36.26
N LEU A 265 34.71 -36.06 35.56
CA LEU A 265 34.12 -34.86 36.17
C LEU A 265 32.66 -35.15 36.58
N VAL A 266 32.49 -36.11 37.48
CA VAL A 266 31.27 -36.29 38.26
C VAL A 266 31.28 -35.20 39.33
N ASN A 267 30.31 -34.29 39.28
CA ASN A 267 30.09 -33.34 40.36
C ASN A 267 29.82 -34.10 41.66
N GLN A 268 30.81 -34.12 42.55
CA GLN A 268 30.64 -34.51 43.95
C GLN A 268 29.91 -33.39 44.70
N THR A 269 28.59 -33.28 44.53
CA THR A 269 27.76 -32.58 45.52
C THR A 269 26.45 -33.32 45.64
N GLY A 270 26.35 -34.21 46.62
CA GLY A 270 25.09 -34.83 47.00
C GLY A 270 25.23 -36.08 47.85
N GLN A 271 25.85 -35.98 49.02
CA GLN A 271 25.54 -36.84 50.16
C GLN A 271 25.35 -35.96 51.39
N GLU A 272 24.08 -35.73 51.75
CA GLU A 272 23.64 -35.61 53.15
C GLU A 272 23.40 -37.00 53.73
#